data_AF-A0A838K0Y9-F1
#
_entry.id   AF-A0A838K0Y9-F1
#
_cell.length_a   1.000
_cell.length_b   1.000
_cell.length_c   1.000
_cell.angle_alpha   90.00
_cell.angle_beta   90.00
_cell.angle_gamma   90.00
#
_symmetry.space_group_name_H-M   'P 1'
#
loop_
_entity.id
_entity.type
_entity.pdbx_description
1 polymer ?
#
loop_
_entity_poly.entity_id
_entity_poly.type
_entity_poly.pdbx_seq_one_letter_code
_entity_poly.pdbx_strand_id
1 'polypeptide(L)'
;ILDEPTSSLDVSVQAAILNLLIDLQRREQASYLLISHDLAVVRYLADEILVMHDGEIVEYGPAADVFESPQDPYTRTLLSAVTARVGQAPLAAPATQPETADEPRMPDPA
;
A
#
# COMPACT_ATOMS: atom_id res chain seq x y z
N ILE A 1 -15.43 4.52 -1.39
CA ILE A 1 -15.37 3.22 -0.69
C ILE A 1 -14.74 2.24 -1.67
N LEU A 2 -13.72 1.49 -1.24
CA LEU A 2 -12.94 0.58 -2.06
C LEU A 2 -13.05 -0.81 -1.40
N ASP A 3 -13.75 -1.73 -2.05
CA ASP A 3 -13.97 -3.09 -1.53
C ASP A 3 -13.13 -4.08 -2.34
N GLU A 4 -12.08 -4.63 -1.71
CA GLU A 4 -11.09 -5.51 -2.33
C GLU A 4 -10.61 -5.05 -3.72
N PRO A 5 -10.18 -3.77 -3.87
CA PRO A 5 -9.96 -3.17 -5.18
C PRO A 5 -8.82 -3.79 -5.99
N THR A 6 -7.94 -4.57 -5.35
CA THR A 6 -6.72 -5.12 -5.95
C THR A 6 -6.63 -6.65 -5.90
N SER A 7 -7.66 -7.37 -5.45
CA SER A 7 -7.58 -8.82 -5.19
C SER A 7 -7.31 -9.68 -6.43
N SER A 8 -7.66 -9.18 -7.61
CA SER A 8 -7.54 -9.89 -8.90
C SER A 8 -6.36 -9.41 -9.75
N LEU A 9 -5.54 -8.52 -9.21
CA LEU A 9 -4.43 -7.89 -9.94
C LEU A 9 -3.11 -8.55 -9.59
N ASP A 10 -2.17 -8.54 -10.53
CA ASP A 10 -0.79 -8.87 -10.23
C ASP A 10 -0.15 -7.80 -9.34
N VAL A 11 0.94 -8.17 -8.65
CA VAL A 11 1.64 -7.31 -7.68
C VAL A 11 2.14 -5.99 -8.31
N SER A 12 2.53 -6.01 -9.58
CA SER A 12 3.07 -4.82 -10.25
C SER A 12 1.97 -3.81 -10.60
N VAL A 13 0.84 -4.30 -11.09
CA VAL A 13 -0.34 -3.46 -11.39
C VAL A 13 -0.99 -2.98 -10.10
N GLN A 14 -1.05 -3.82 -9.06
CA GLN A 14 -1.50 -3.41 -7.73
C GLN A 14 -0.72 -2.20 -7.22
N ALA A 15 0.61 -2.24 -7.26
CA ALA A 15 1.44 -1.10 -6.85
C ALA A 15 1.12 0.17 -7.66
N ALA A 16 0.91 0.06 -8.97
CA ALA A 16 0.54 1.19 -9.81
C ALA A 16 -0.83 1.79 -9.43
N ILE A 17 -1.83 0.93 -9.18
CA ILE A 17 -3.17 1.35 -8.76
C ILE A 17 -3.13 2.03 -7.38
N LEU A 18 -2.38 1.49 -6.42
CA LEU A 18 -2.27 2.08 -5.08
C LEU A 18 -1.62 3.46 -5.13
N ASN A 19 -0.56 3.64 -5.92
CA ASN A 19 0.06 4.96 -6.14
C ASN A 19 -0.94 5.95 -6.75
N LEU A 20 -1.71 5.52 -7.76
CA LEU A 20 -2.74 6.36 -8.37
C LEU A 20 -3.81 6.77 -7.35
N LEU A 21 -4.24 5.87 -6.47
CA LEU A 21 -5.20 6.19 -5.42
C LEU A 21 -4.65 7.24 -4.46
N ILE A 22 -3.39 7.13 -4.03
CA ILE A 22 -2.74 8.15 -3.17
C ILE A 22 -2.73 9.53 -3.86
N ASP A 23 -2.38 9.56 -5.14
CA ASP A 23 -2.34 10.81 -5.91
C ASP A 23 -3.74 11.42 -6.10
N LEU A 24 -4.76 10.58 -6.27
CA LEU A 24 -6.15 11.01 -6.34
C LEU A 24 -6.65 11.53 -4.99
N GLN A 25 -6.29 10.86 -3.89
CA GLN A 25 -6.64 11.27 -2.54
C GLN A 25 -6.13 12.69 -2.26
N ARG A 26 -4.86 12.95 -2.60
CA ARG A 26 -4.19 14.24 -2.39
C ARG A 26 -4.79 15.35 -3.24
N ARG A 27 -5.04 15.08 -4.54
CA ARG A 27 -5.52 16.12 -5.46
C ARG A 27 -6.99 16.47 -5.21
N GLU A 28 -7.82 15.47 -4.91
CA GLU A 28 -9.28 15.65 -4.75
C GLU A 28 -9.67 15.89 -3.29
N GLN A 29 -8.71 15.86 -2.36
CA GLN A 29 -8.94 15.90 -0.91
C GLN A 29 -9.98 14.86 -0.45
N ALA A 30 -9.93 13.68 -1.06
CA ALA A 30 -10.89 12.62 -0.82
C ALA A 30 -10.52 11.78 0.40
N SER A 31 -11.53 11.26 1.11
CA SER A 31 -11.33 10.24 2.14
C SER A 31 -11.70 8.87 1.58
N TYR A 32 -10.89 7.86 1.91
CA TYR A 32 -11.13 6.48 1.49
C TYR A 32 -11.46 5.59 2.68
N LEU A 33 -12.50 4.78 2.51
CA LEU A 33 -12.70 3.58 3.29
C LEU A 33 -12.27 2.41 2.41
N LEU A 34 -11.17 1.76 2.79
CA LEU A 34 -10.62 0.57 2.14
C LEU A 34 -11.01 -0.66 2.96
N ILE A 35 -11.54 -1.67 2.28
CA ILE A 35 -11.79 -3.01 2.83
C ILE A 35 -10.81 -3.95 2.11
N SER A 36 -9.93 -4.60 2.87
CA SER A 36 -9.04 -5.61 2.33
C SER A 36 -8.60 -6.62 3.37
N HIS A 37 -8.43 -7.86 2.93
CA HIS A 37 -7.75 -8.91 3.68
C HIS A 37 -6.22 -8.91 3.50
N ASP A 38 -5.67 -8.08 2.61
CA ASP A 38 -4.23 -7.99 2.37
C ASP A 38 -3.59 -6.91 3.24
N LEU A 39 -2.84 -7.35 4.25
CA LEU A 39 -2.15 -6.44 5.18
C LEU A 39 -1.05 -5.60 4.50
N ALA A 40 -0.47 -6.03 3.38
CA ALA A 40 0.52 -5.23 2.65
C ALA A 40 -0.14 -4.00 2.02
N VAL A 41 -1.35 -4.15 1.46
CA VAL A 41 -2.15 -3.05 0.92
C VAL A 41 -2.58 -2.09 2.03
N VAL A 42 -3.12 -2.64 3.12
CA VAL A 42 -3.57 -1.86 4.27
C VAL A 42 -2.41 -1.05 4.85
N ARG A 43 -1.24 -1.66 5.04
CA ARG A 43 -0.03 -0.97 5.53
C ARG A 43 0.40 0.19 4.64
N TYR A 44 0.16 0.08 3.33
CA TYR A 44 0.62 1.06 2.36
C TYR A 44 -0.32 2.27 2.22
N LEU A 45 -1.64 2.05 2.32
CA LEU A 45 -2.64 3.09 2.04
C LEU A 45 -3.35 3.65 3.28
N ALA A 46 -3.43 2.90 4.38
CA ALA A 46 -4.27 3.27 5.51
C ALA A 46 -3.52 4.14 6.54
N ASP A 47 -4.18 5.23 6.96
CA ASP A 47 -3.74 6.04 8.11
C ASP A 47 -4.23 5.44 9.44
N GLU A 48 -5.47 4.92 9.45
CA GLU A 48 -6.11 4.26 10.57
C GLU A 48 -6.64 2.88 10.14
N ILE A 49 -6.63 1.92 11.06
CA ILE A 49 -7.04 0.54 10.80
C ILE A 49 -8.12 0.14 11.79
N LEU A 50 -9.13 -0.55 11.26
CA LEU A 50 -10.15 -1.26 12.02
C LEU A 50 -10.04 -2.74 11.67
N VAL A 51 -9.89 -3.59 12.68
CA VAL A 51 -9.85 -5.03 12.54
C VAL A 51 -11.20 -5.60 12.97
N MET A 52 -11.79 -6.41 12.12
CA MET A 52 -13.07 -7.08 12.37
C MET A 52 -12.87 -8.60 12.36
N HIS A 53 -13.49 -9.28 13.32
CA HIS A 53 -13.52 -10.74 13.42
C HIS A 53 -14.93 -11.19 13.80
N ASP A 54 -15.48 -12.18 13.10
CA ASP A 54 -16.84 -12.71 13.33
C ASP A 54 -17.95 -11.63 13.41
N GLY A 55 -17.79 -10.54 12.66
CA GLY A 55 -18.74 -9.43 12.61
C GLY A 55 -18.61 -8.42 13.75
N GLU A 56 -17.60 -8.57 14.61
CA GLU A 56 -17.30 -7.64 15.70
C GLU A 56 -16.01 -6.87 15.45
N ILE A 57 -15.98 -5.59 15.82
CA ILE A 57 -14.76 -4.78 15.80
C ILE A 57 -13.92 -5.20 17.00
N VAL A 58 -12.77 -5.82 16.74
CA VAL A 58 -11.88 -6.32 17.80
C VAL A 58 -10.73 -5.36 18.09
N GLU A 59 -10.35 -4.52 17.12
CA GLU A 59 -9.30 -3.52 17.31
C GLU A 59 -9.49 -2.32 16.38
N TYR A 60 -9.13 -1.13 16.86
CA TYR A 60 -9.13 0.10 16.06
C TYR A 60 -8.05 1.05 16.56
N GLY A 61 -7.31 1.68 15.64
CA GLY A 61 -6.33 2.70 15.97
C GLY A 61 -5.48 3.14 14.78
N PRO A 62 -4.46 3.98 15.02
CA PRO A 62 -3.48 4.35 13.99
C PRO A 62 -2.86 3.11 13.38
N ALA A 63 -2.61 3.13 12.07
CA ALA A 63 -2.04 1.99 11.36
C ALA A 63 -0.71 1.53 11.99
N ALA A 64 0.14 2.48 12.40
CA ALA A 64 1.40 2.19 13.07
C ALA A 64 1.20 1.36 14.36
N ASP A 65 0.26 1.77 15.22
CA ASP A 65 0.00 1.11 16.50
C ASP A 65 -0.56 -0.31 16.30
N VAL A 66 -1.50 -0.49 15.37
CA VAL A 66 -2.09 -1.80 15.07
C VAL A 66 -1.05 -2.76 14.51
N PHE A 67 -0.09 -2.29 13.71
CA PHE A 67 0.98 -3.14 13.15
C PHE A 67 2.13 -3.42 14.12
N GLU A 68 2.54 -2.44 14.93
CA GLU A 68 3.75 -2.52 15.76
C GLU A 68 3.46 -2.99 17.20
N SER A 69 2.30 -2.62 17.74
CA SER A 69 1.89 -2.94 19.09
C SER A 69 0.41 -3.37 19.15
N PRO A 70 0.01 -4.44 18.44
CA PRO A 70 -1.37 -4.94 18.45
C PRO A 70 -1.82 -5.33 19.85
N GLN A 71 -2.99 -4.85 20.24
CA GLN A 71 -3.60 -5.14 21.54
C GLN A 71 -4.43 -6.42 21.52
N ASP A 72 -5.13 -6.70 20.42
CA ASP A 72 -6.03 -7.84 20.35
C ASP A 72 -5.30 -9.16 20.00
N PRO A 73 -5.61 -10.29 20.66
CA PRO A 73 -5.01 -11.59 20.34
C PRO A 73 -5.23 -12.06 18.90
N TYR A 74 -6.37 -11.74 18.29
CA TYR A 74 -6.66 -12.07 16.89
C TYR A 74 -5.77 -11.26 15.95
N THR A 75 -5.65 -9.94 16.17
CA THR A 75 -4.74 -9.08 15.39
C THR A 75 -3.29 -9.56 15.47
N ARG A 76 -2.82 -9.96 16.65
CA ARG A 76 -1.49 -10.57 16.82
C ARG A 76 -1.33 -11.84 15.97
N THR A 77 -2.35 -12.69 15.96
CA THR A 77 -2.36 -13.92 15.18
C THR A 77 -2.30 -13.63 13.69
N LEU A 78 -3.13 -12.69 13.20
CA LEU A 78 -3.13 -12.23 11.81
C LEU A 78 -1.76 -11.71 11.37
N LEU A 79 -1.15 -10.82 12.15
CA LEU A 79 0.14 -10.23 11.83
C LEU A 79 1.26 -11.28 11.80
N SER A 80 1.25 -12.21 12.76
CA SER A 80 2.24 -13.30 12.80
C SER A 80 2.19 -14.20 11.55
N ALA A 81 1.00 -14.42 10.99
CA ALA A 81 0.82 -15.23 9.79
C ALA A 81 1.33 -14.53 8.53
N VAL A 82 1.28 -13.19 8.48
CA VAL A 82 1.79 -12.40 7.36
C VAL A 82 3.31 -12.21 7.45
N THR A 83 3.89 -12.00 8.62
CA THR A 83 5.35 -11.94 8.78
C THR A 83 6.03 -13.24 8.34
N ALA A 84 5.38 -14.39 8.50
CA ALA A 84 5.87 -15.66 7.96
C ALA A 84 5.90 -15.71 6.41
N ARG A 85 5.09 -14.88 5.73
CA ARG A 85 5.11 -14.71 4.26
C ARG A 85 6.08 -13.62 3.81
N VAL A 86 6.28 -12.56 4.60
CA VAL A 86 7.18 -11.43 4.30
C VAL A 86 8.62 -11.74 4.76
N GLY A 87 9.13 -12.90 4.34
CA GLY A 87 10.56 -13.25 4.41
C GLY A 87 11.36 -12.77 3.19
N GLN A 88 10.79 -11.93 2.32
CA GLN A 88 11.43 -11.46 1.09
C GLN A 88 11.22 -9.95 0.90
N ALA A 89 12.30 -9.22 1.19
CA ALA A 89 12.70 -7.86 0.80
C ALA A 89 11.65 -6.71 0.89
N PRO A 90 12.05 -5.52 1.41
CA PRO A 90 11.21 -4.33 1.30
C PRO A 90 10.90 -4.01 -0.16
N LEU A 91 9.66 -3.61 -0.47
CA LEU A 91 9.36 -2.92 -1.72
C LEU A 91 10.36 -1.75 -1.83
N ALA A 92 11.24 -1.82 -2.82
CA ALA A 92 12.25 -0.79 -3.04
C ALA A 92 11.56 0.56 -3.25
N ALA A 93 12.09 1.60 -2.60
CA ALA A 93 11.70 2.98 -2.85
C ALA A 93 11.80 3.29 -4.35
N PRO A 94 10.91 4.14 -4.90
CA PRO A 94 10.94 4.47 -6.32
C PRO A 94 12.31 5.06 -6.66
N ALA A 95 13.02 4.40 -7.59
CA ALA A 95 14.26 4.89 -8.13
C ALA A 95 14.00 6.27 -8.76
N THR A 96 14.54 7.31 -8.15
CA THR A 96 14.69 8.62 -8.81
C THR A 96 15.57 8.37 -10.04
N GLN A 97 14.98 8.44 -11.24
CA GLN A 97 15.76 8.41 -12.47
C GLN A 97 16.77 9.56 -12.42
N PRO A 98 18.08 9.33 -12.60
CA PRO A 98 18.98 10.42 -12.86
C PRO A 98 18.67 10.94 -14.27
N GLU A 99 18.16 12.16 -14.31
CA GLU A 99 18.06 12.98 -15.50
C GLU A 99 19.49 13.23 -16.00
N THR A 100 19.93 12.47 -17.01
CA THR A 100 21.09 12.84 -17.83
C THR A 100 20.61 13.07 -19.25
N ALA A 101 20.37 14.34 -19.54
CA ALA A 101 20.30 14.85 -20.90
C ALA A 101 21.63 14.58 -21.60
N ASP A 102 21.58 13.83 -22.70
CA ASP A 102 22.53 13.99 -23.79
C ASP A 102 21.82 13.64 -25.10
N GLU A 103 21.40 14.68 -25.81
CA GLU A 103 20.72 14.61 -27.10
C GLU A 103 21.79 14.80 -28.18
N PRO A 104 22.13 13.79 -29.00
CA PRO A 104 23.14 13.97 -30.03
C PRO A 104 22.52 14.73 -31.20
N ARG A 105 22.81 16.03 -31.26
CA ARG A 105 22.48 16.93 -32.37
C ARG A 105 23.15 16.47 -33.67
N MET A 106 22.33 16.04 -34.62
CA MET A 106 22.73 15.75 -36.01
C MET A 106 23.14 17.07 -36.70
N PRO A 107 24.27 17.13 -37.44
CA PRO A 107 24.59 18.30 -38.25
C PRO A 107 23.77 18.29 -39.56
N ASP A 108 23.23 19.45 -39.92
CA ASP A 108 22.52 19.69 -41.17
C ASP A 108 23.43 19.49 -42.40
N PRO A 109 22.90 18.99 -43.53
CA PRO A 109 23.65 18.85 -44.76
C PRO A 109 23.83 20.20 -45.46
N ALA A 110 25.06 20.48 -45.92
CA ALA A 110 25.40 21.51 -46.89
C ALA A 110 26.14 20.88 -48.08
#